data_AF-A0A925WXY9-F1
#
_entry.id   AF-A0A925WXY9-F1
#
_cell.length_a   1.000
_cell.length_b   1.000
_cell.length_c   1.000
_cell.angle_alpha   90.00
_cell.angle_beta   90.00
_cell.angle_gamma   90.00
#
_symmetry.space_group_name_H-M   'P 1'
#
loop_
_entity.id
_entity.type
_entity.pdbx_description
1 polymer ?
#
loop_
_entity_poly.entity_id
_entity_poly.type
_entity_poly.pdbx_seq_one_letter_code
_entity_poly.pdbx_strand_id
1 'polypeptide(L)'
;VDCAFTRIQLTPDMLPSDVLGVSIYDKGTGEFIYKRGPIFANIVLADEINRTTPRTQSALLEAMSEEQVSVEGETRKLERPFMLIATQNPFEFEGTYYLPENQLDRFLLRVNVGYPERSAEHRILTTQPGRNALDDLKSVMHGSEVVELQDRVPKIRMDATLVEYILDLVESSRHDEQLHLGVSPRGALALTQASQASALLHGRDYVIPDDVKQLFLPVCAHRVVSKSYLSNGDANATARILQNILDQIPVPR
;
A
#
# COMPACT_ATOMS: atom_id res chain seq x y z
N VAL A 1 14.25 -12.18 -0.13
CA VAL A 1 13.16 -13.10 0.25
C VAL A 1 12.90 -13.99 -0.96
N ASP A 2 12.73 -15.28 -0.77
CA ASP A 2 12.51 -16.27 -1.85
C ASP A 2 11.05 -16.28 -2.33
N CYS A 3 10.56 -15.10 -2.67
CA CYS A 3 9.18 -14.85 -3.06
C CYS A 3 9.07 -14.63 -4.57
N ALA A 4 7.94 -15.03 -5.16
CA ALA A 4 7.63 -14.70 -6.54
C ALA A 4 7.35 -13.19 -6.70
N PHE A 5 7.91 -12.59 -7.73
CA PHE A 5 7.67 -11.20 -8.10
C PHE A 5 7.05 -11.13 -9.50
N THR A 6 6.01 -10.31 -9.64
CA THR A 6 5.41 -9.99 -10.93
C THR A 6 5.24 -8.49 -11.07
N ARG A 7 5.56 -7.97 -12.25
CA ARG A 7 5.26 -6.60 -12.65
C ARG A 7 4.10 -6.61 -13.65
N ILE A 8 3.07 -5.84 -13.37
CA ILE A 8 1.91 -5.62 -14.22
C ILE A 8 1.95 -4.17 -14.66
N GLN A 9 2.14 -3.93 -15.96
CA GLN A 9 1.97 -2.61 -16.54
C GLN A 9 0.50 -2.41 -16.86
N LEU A 10 -0.20 -1.53 -16.14
CA LEU A 10 -1.62 -1.31 -16.36
C LEU A 10 -1.85 -0.42 -17.58
N THR A 11 -2.78 -0.83 -18.43
CA THR A 11 -3.10 -0.15 -19.69
C THR A 11 -4.62 0.10 -19.81
N PRO A 12 -5.06 1.08 -20.63
CA PRO A 12 -6.49 1.42 -20.74
C PRO A 12 -7.38 0.29 -21.25
N ASP A 13 -6.82 -0.64 -22.02
CA ASP A 13 -7.49 -1.79 -22.62
C ASP A 13 -7.46 -3.05 -21.73
N MET A 14 -6.76 -3.02 -20.60
CA MET A 14 -6.60 -4.17 -19.73
C MET A 14 -7.93 -4.58 -19.08
N LEU A 15 -8.26 -5.86 -19.21
CA LEU A 15 -9.43 -6.47 -18.60
C LEU A 15 -9.11 -7.06 -17.22
N PRO A 16 -10.11 -7.21 -16.33
CA PRO A 16 -9.91 -7.91 -15.06
C PRO A 16 -9.33 -9.31 -15.21
N SER A 17 -9.70 -10.04 -16.28
CA SER A 17 -9.19 -11.39 -16.58
C SER A 17 -7.69 -11.41 -16.88
N ASP A 18 -7.12 -10.32 -17.39
CA ASP A 18 -5.68 -10.25 -17.68
C ASP A 18 -4.85 -10.17 -16.39
N VAL A 19 -5.45 -9.67 -15.31
CA VAL A 19 -4.85 -9.56 -13.98
C VAL A 19 -5.15 -10.78 -13.11
N LEU A 20 -6.43 -11.16 -13.07
CA LEU A 20 -6.92 -12.24 -12.21
C LEU A 20 -6.62 -13.61 -12.79
N GLY A 21 -6.69 -13.77 -14.11
CA GLY A 21 -6.61 -15.05 -14.80
C GLY A 21 -7.89 -15.39 -15.55
N VAL A 22 -7.81 -16.43 -16.39
CA VAL A 22 -8.89 -16.83 -17.31
C VAL A 22 -8.97 -18.34 -17.45
N SER A 23 -10.17 -18.87 -17.61
CA SER A 23 -10.41 -20.27 -17.96
C SER A 23 -10.29 -20.48 -19.46
N ILE A 24 -9.38 -21.35 -19.89
CA ILE A 24 -9.15 -21.67 -21.30
C ILE A 24 -9.65 -23.09 -21.56
N TYR A 25 -10.45 -23.27 -22.61
CA TYR A 25 -10.88 -24.60 -23.03
C TYR A 25 -9.71 -25.38 -23.63
N ASP A 26 -9.35 -26.49 -23.00
CA ASP A 26 -8.33 -27.40 -23.48
C ASP A 26 -8.96 -28.46 -24.40
N LYS A 27 -8.62 -28.41 -25.69
CA LYS A 27 -9.19 -29.30 -26.70
C LYS A 27 -8.77 -30.77 -26.53
N GLY A 28 -7.68 -31.04 -25.82
CA GLY A 28 -7.19 -32.40 -25.60
C GLY A 28 -7.93 -33.12 -24.48
N THR A 29 -8.23 -32.40 -23.39
CA THR A 29 -8.98 -32.94 -22.25
C THR A 29 -10.49 -32.74 -22.37
N GLY A 30 -10.94 -31.76 -23.15
CA GLY A 30 -12.34 -31.36 -23.24
C GLY A 30 -12.82 -30.54 -22.03
N GLU A 31 -11.90 -30.05 -21.22
CA GLU A 31 -12.18 -29.34 -19.96
C GLU A 31 -11.72 -27.88 -20.02
N PHE A 32 -12.33 -27.03 -19.20
CA PHE A 32 -11.85 -25.67 -18.98
C PHE A 32 -10.74 -25.68 -17.93
N ILE A 33 -9.53 -25.28 -18.33
CA ILE A 33 -8.37 -25.17 -17.44
C ILE A 33 -8.15 -23.71 -17.08
N TYR A 34 -8.23 -23.40 -15.79
CA TYR A 34 -7.93 -22.07 -15.30
C TYR A 34 -6.43 -21.76 -15.38
N LYS A 35 -6.09 -20.65 -16.03
CA LYS A 35 -4.76 -20.06 -16.05
C LYS A 35 -4.71 -18.90 -15.06
N ARG A 36 -3.92 -19.06 -14.00
CA ARG A 36 -3.67 -18.03 -12.99
C ARG A 36 -3.11 -16.76 -13.65
N GLY A 37 -3.68 -15.62 -13.30
CA GLY A 37 -3.16 -14.32 -13.72
C GLY A 37 -1.92 -13.90 -12.93
N PRO A 38 -1.28 -12.78 -13.33
CA PRO A 38 -0.07 -12.25 -12.70
C PRO A 38 -0.23 -11.88 -11.22
N ILE A 39 -1.47 -11.71 -10.74
CA ILE A 39 -1.75 -11.39 -9.33
C ILE A 39 -1.37 -12.51 -8.35
N PHE A 40 -1.19 -13.74 -8.82
CA PHE A 40 -0.86 -14.90 -7.97
C PHE A 40 0.62 -14.97 -7.52
N ALA A 41 1.37 -13.87 -7.63
CA ALA A 41 2.72 -13.75 -7.06
C ALA A 41 2.68 -13.19 -5.64
N ASN A 42 3.76 -13.39 -4.87
CA ASN A 42 3.88 -12.84 -3.53
C ASN A 42 4.02 -11.31 -3.52
N ILE A 43 4.79 -10.77 -4.47
CA ILE A 43 4.98 -9.32 -4.63
C ILE A 43 4.50 -8.93 -6.01
N VAL A 44 3.49 -8.09 -6.08
CA VAL A 44 2.90 -7.60 -7.33
C VAL A 44 3.15 -6.09 -7.43
N LEU A 45 3.90 -5.68 -8.43
CA LEU A 45 4.06 -4.28 -8.80
C LEU A 45 3.05 -3.94 -9.90
N ALA A 46 2.00 -3.22 -9.56
CA ALA A 46 0.99 -2.70 -10.48
C ALA A 46 1.35 -1.25 -10.89
N ASP A 47 2.05 -1.13 -12.01
CA ASP A 47 2.49 0.16 -12.50
C ASP A 47 1.36 0.94 -13.17
N GLU A 48 1.29 2.23 -12.85
CA GLU A 48 0.35 3.19 -13.44
C GLU A 48 -1.12 2.77 -13.27
N ILE A 49 -1.52 2.46 -12.03
CA ILE A 49 -2.89 2.00 -11.71
C ILE A 49 -3.98 2.95 -12.18
N ASN A 50 -3.66 4.24 -12.30
CA ASN A 50 -4.58 5.22 -12.85
C ASN A 50 -4.78 5.12 -14.37
N ARG A 51 -4.07 4.27 -15.12
CA ARG A 51 -4.26 4.12 -16.59
C ARG A 51 -5.26 3.05 -16.98
N THR A 52 -5.62 2.14 -16.08
CA THR A 52 -6.61 1.09 -16.38
C THR A 52 -8.01 1.48 -15.93
N THR A 53 -9.03 0.85 -16.53
CA THR A 53 -10.43 1.12 -16.20
C THR A 53 -10.77 0.90 -14.72
N PRO A 54 -11.77 1.61 -14.16
CA PRO A 54 -12.18 1.43 -12.76
C PRO A 54 -12.59 -0.01 -12.40
N ARG A 55 -13.07 -0.78 -13.39
CA ARG A 55 -13.43 -2.19 -13.20
C ARG A 55 -12.19 -3.05 -12.93
N THR A 56 -11.13 -2.86 -13.70
CA THR A 56 -9.86 -3.59 -13.52
C THR A 56 -9.14 -3.14 -12.23
N GLN A 57 -9.17 -1.83 -11.92
CA GLN A 57 -8.68 -1.33 -10.62
C GLN A 57 -9.41 -2.01 -9.46
N SER A 58 -10.74 -2.06 -9.52
CA SER A 58 -11.56 -2.67 -8.45
C SER A 58 -11.26 -4.16 -8.29
N ALA A 59 -11.13 -4.90 -9.40
CA ALA A 59 -10.79 -6.33 -9.37
C ALA A 59 -9.42 -6.60 -8.71
N LEU A 60 -8.40 -5.80 -9.04
CA LEU A 60 -7.07 -5.89 -8.43
C LEU A 60 -7.11 -5.59 -6.92
N LEU A 61 -7.81 -4.52 -6.52
CA LEU A 61 -7.86 -4.07 -5.13
C LEU A 61 -8.78 -4.91 -4.24
N GLU A 62 -9.81 -5.52 -4.82
CA GLU A 62 -10.65 -6.52 -4.17
C GLU A 62 -9.81 -7.75 -3.85
N ALA A 63 -9.07 -8.29 -4.83
CA ALA A 63 -8.20 -9.43 -4.59
C ALA A 63 -7.11 -9.14 -3.54
N MET A 64 -6.58 -7.91 -3.50
CA MET A 64 -5.67 -7.47 -2.44
C MET A 64 -6.34 -7.45 -1.07
N SER A 65 -7.60 -6.99 -0.98
CA SER A 65 -8.30 -6.82 0.30
C SER A 65 -8.80 -8.14 0.87
N GLU A 66 -9.23 -9.04 -0.01
CA GLU A 66 -9.80 -10.35 0.37
C GLU A 66 -8.75 -11.46 0.40
N GLU A 67 -7.51 -11.17 -0.01
CA GLU A 67 -6.40 -12.13 -0.14
C GLU A 67 -6.75 -13.36 -1.00
N GLN A 68 -7.70 -13.20 -1.92
CA GLN A 68 -8.22 -14.27 -2.77
C GLN A 68 -8.84 -13.71 -4.05
N VAL A 69 -8.92 -14.56 -5.06
CA VAL A 69 -9.51 -14.25 -6.37
C VAL A 69 -10.68 -15.18 -6.60
N SER A 70 -11.87 -14.61 -6.87
CA SER A 70 -13.08 -15.37 -7.20
C SER A 70 -13.40 -15.19 -8.69
N VAL A 71 -13.29 -16.26 -9.46
CA VAL A 71 -13.57 -16.28 -10.91
C VAL A 71 -14.43 -17.50 -11.20
N GLU A 72 -15.53 -17.30 -11.94
CA GLU A 72 -16.45 -18.37 -12.38
C GLU A 72 -17.03 -19.23 -11.23
N GLY A 73 -17.25 -18.60 -10.07
CA GLY A 73 -17.80 -19.28 -8.88
C GLY A 73 -16.77 -20.07 -8.06
N GLU A 74 -15.51 -20.08 -8.48
CA GLU A 74 -14.41 -20.72 -7.75
C GLU A 74 -13.48 -19.67 -7.13
N THR A 75 -13.26 -19.80 -5.82
CA THR A 75 -12.38 -18.93 -5.05
C THR A 75 -10.99 -19.55 -4.88
N ARG A 76 -9.95 -18.76 -5.16
CA ARG A 76 -8.54 -19.17 -5.11
C ARG A 76 -7.77 -18.21 -4.23
N LYS A 77 -7.14 -18.72 -3.16
CA LYS A 77 -6.34 -17.89 -2.24
C LYS A 77 -5.04 -17.42 -2.90
N LEU A 78 -4.63 -16.21 -2.55
CA LEU A 78 -3.30 -15.69 -2.86
C LEU A 78 -2.26 -16.28 -1.90
N GLU A 79 -1.04 -16.45 -2.39
CA GLU A 79 0.04 -17.06 -1.61
C GLU A 79 0.62 -16.05 -0.61
N ARG A 80 0.72 -16.41 0.67
CA ARG A 80 1.32 -15.57 1.71
C ARG A 80 2.85 -15.69 1.70
N PRO A 81 3.61 -14.60 1.91
CA PRO A 81 3.13 -13.23 2.06
C PRO A 81 2.66 -12.67 0.71
N PHE A 82 1.62 -11.82 0.74
CA PHE A 82 1.11 -11.10 -0.43
C PHE A 82 1.28 -9.60 -0.21
N MET A 83 1.88 -8.90 -1.17
CA MET A 83 2.07 -7.45 -1.16
C MET A 83 1.80 -6.88 -2.55
N LEU A 84 0.83 -5.96 -2.63
CA LEU A 84 0.58 -5.16 -3.81
C LEU A 84 1.24 -3.78 -3.66
N ILE A 85 2.09 -3.42 -4.61
CA ILE A 85 2.67 -2.09 -4.76
C ILE A 85 2.02 -1.48 -5.99
N ALA A 86 1.30 -0.38 -5.85
CA ALA A 86 0.69 0.33 -6.97
C ALA A 86 1.37 1.70 -7.17
N THR A 87 1.72 2.03 -8.41
CA THR A 87 2.24 3.36 -8.76
C THR A 87 1.18 4.17 -9.50
N GLN A 88 1.23 5.49 -9.35
CA GLN A 88 0.37 6.42 -10.08
C GLN A 88 1.24 7.48 -10.71
N ASN A 89 1.00 7.79 -11.99
CA ASN A 89 1.62 8.93 -12.64
C ASN A 89 0.69 10.14 -12.54
N PRO A 90 1.05 11.19 -11.77
CA PRO A 90 0.16 12.34 -11.55
C PRO A 90 0.13 13.33 -12.71
N PHE A 91 0.98 13.17 -13.73
CA PHE A 91 1.16 14.15 -14.82
C PHE A 91 0.60 13.70 -16.18
N GLU A 92 -0.12 12.58 -16.26
CA GLU A 92 -0.77 12.15 -17.50
C GLU A 92 -2.15 12.79 -17.65
N PHE A 93 -2.36 13.50 -18.77
CA PHE A 93 -3.55 14.31 -19.01
C PHE A 93 -4.67 13.61 -19.81
N GLU A 94 -4.38 12.47 -20.46
CA GLU A 94 -5.37 11.74 -21.26
C GLU A 94 -5.53 10.29 -20.79
N GLY A 95 -6.78 9.86 -20.59
CA GLY A 95 -7.11 8.46 -20.33
C GLY A 95 -6.86 7.96 -18.90
N THR A 96 -6.69 8.84 -17.91
CA THR A 96 -6.48 8.42 -16.51
C THR A 96 -7.77 8.35 -15.69
N TYR A 97 -7.89 7.30 -14.89
CA TYR A 97 -8.94 7.05 -13.90
C TYR A 97 -8.36 7.14 -12.49
N TYR A 98 -8.75 8.18 -11.75
CA TYR A 98 -8.34 8.33 -10.35
C TYR A 98 -8.96 7.23 -9.47
N LEU A 99 -8.19 6.76 -8.49
CA LEU A 99 -8.72 5.87 -7.46
C LEU A 99 -9.64 6.69 -6.54
N PRO A 100 -10.91 6.29 -6.38
CA PRO A 100 -11.77 6.92 -5.39
C PRO A 100 -11.26 6.65 -3.97
N GLU A 101 -11.66 7.49 -3.01
CA GLU A 101 -11.17 7.43 -1.62
C GLU A 101 -11.38 6.07 -0.95
N ASN A 102 -12.53 5.42 -1.20
CA ASN A 102 -12.81 4.10 -0.67
C ASN A 102 -11.83 3.02 -1.18
N GLN A 103 -11.24 3.21 -2.37
CA GLN A 103 -10.19 2.38 -2.93
C GLN A 103 -8.82 2.73 -2.35
N LEU A 104 -8.49 4.01 -2.23
CA LEU A 104 -7.24 4.46 -1.61
C LEU A 104 -7.14 3.99 -0.15
N ASP A 105 -8.23 3.99 0.60
CA ASP A 105 -8.26 3.58 2.00
C ASP A 105 -7.92 2.08 2.19
N ARG A 106 -7.90 1.26 1.13
CA ARG A 106 -7.39 -0.12 1.16
C ARG A 106 -5.87 -0.20 1.24
N PHE A 107 -5.14 0.85 0.85
CA PHE A 107 -3.69 0.89 0.97
C PHE A 107 -3.28 1.25 2.40
N LEU A 108 -2.35 0.48 2.96
CA LEU A 108 -1.78 0.76 4.28
C LEU A 108 -0.99 2.07 4.27
N LEU A 109 -0.16 2.26 3.25
CA LEU A 109 0.72 3.41 3.08
C LEU A 109 0.55 4.03 1.69
N ARG A 110 0.62 5.35 1.63
CA ARG A 110 0.89 6.11 0.41
C ARG A 110 2.18 6.88 0.60
N VAL A 111 3.11 6.71 -0.33
CA VAL A 111 4.41 7.38 -0.32
C VAL A 111 4.61 8.18 -1.60
N ASN A 112 5.28 9.33 -1.47
CA ASN A 112 5.69 10.12 -2.62
C ASN A 112 7.15 9.80 -2.92
N VAL A 113 7.42 9.31 -4.14
CA VAL A 113 8.78 9.02 -4.58
C VAL A 113 9.37 10.31 -5.18
N GLY A 114 10.32 10.90 -4.49
CA GLY A 114 11.11 12.03 -4.98
C GLY A 114 12.38 11.57 -5.71
N TYR A 115 13.18 12.53 -6.13
CA TYR A 115 14.53 12.25 -6.63
C TYR A 115 15.44 11.78 -5.49
N PRO A 116 16.37 10.85 -5.74
CA PRO A 116 17.35 10.44 -4.75
C PRO A 116 18.23 11.61 -4.34
N GLU A 117 18.77 11.57 -3.12
CA GLU A 117 19.82 12.51 -2.73
C GLU A 117 21.04 12.37 -3.63
N ARG A 118 21.80 13.47 -3.80
CA ARG A 118 22.99 13.52 -4.65
C ARG A 118 24.00 12.39 -4.37
N SER A 119 24.15 11.99 -3.11
CA SER A 119 25.04 10.89 -2.69
C SER A 119 24.56 9.53 -3.20
N ALA A 120 23.25 9.27 -3.13
CA ALA A 120 22.62 8.07 -3.66
C ALA A 120 22.64 8.07 -5.19
N GLU A 121 22.38 9.20 -5.83
CA GLU A 121 22.45 9.35 -7.28
C GLU A 121 23.86 9.09 -7.82
N HIS A 122 24.89 9.66 -7.17
CA HIS A 122 26.29 9.37 -7.49
C HIS A 122 26.60 7.87 -7.42
N ARG A 123 26.11 7.17 -6.38
CA ARG A 123 26.27 5.71 -6.25
C ARG A 123 25.56 4.94 -7.37
N ILE A 124 24.35 5.34 -7.75
CA ILE A 124 23.60 4.70 -8.85
C ILE A 124 24.38 4.83 -10.15
N LEU A 125 24.88 6.03 -10.46
CA LEU A 125 25.62 6.30 -11.70
C LEU A 125 26.96 5.56 -11.77
N THR A 126 27.66 5.44 -10.64
CA THR A 126 28.99 4.82 -10.58
C THR A 126 28.95 3.29 -10.44
N THR A 127 28.05 2.77 -9.62
CA THR A 127 27.97 1.33 -9.32
C THR A 127 27.11 0.58 -10.34
N GLN A 128 26.14 1.26 -10.96
CA GLN A 128 25.13 0.67 -11.85
C GLN A 128 24.61 -0.68 -11.32
N PRO A 129 24.11 -0.72 -10.07
CA PRO A 129 23.80 -1.98 -9.39
C PRO A 129 22.80 -2.84 -10.16
N GLY A 130 21.88 -2.21 -10.91
CA GLY A 130 20.92 -2.89 -11.77
C GLY A 130 21.53 -3.72 -12.90
N ARG A 131 22.78 -3.45 -13.31
CA ARG A 131 23.48 -4.18 -14.36
C ARG A 131 24.48 -5.20 -13.82
N ASN A 132 25.07 -4.89 -12.67
CA ASN A 132 26.28 -5.57 -12.19
C ASN A 132 26.04 -6.47 -10.97
N ALA A 133 24.93 -6.32 -10.24
CA ALA A 133 24.75 -6.96 -8.95
C ALA A 133 23.44 -7.74 -8.79
N LEU A 134 22.47 -7.59 -9.71
CA LEU A 134 21.16 -8.24 -9.55
C LEU A 134 21.23 -9.76 -9.69
N ASP A 135 22.02 -10.27 -10.64
CA ASP A 135 22.10 -11.71 -10.92
C ASP A 135 22.76 -12.50 -9.77
N ASP A 136 23.60 -11.84 -8.96
CA ASP A 136 24.30 -12.44 -7.82
C ASP A 136 23.56 -12.30 -6.49
N LEU A 137 22.43 -11.58 -6.45
CA LEU A 137 21.65 -11.39 -5.23
C LEU A 137 21.01 -12.71 -4.79
N LYS A 138 21.40 -13.17 -3.60
CA LYS A 138 20.79 -14.33 -2.95
C LYS A 138 19.72 -13.89 -1.97
N SER A 139 18.68 -14.72 -1.84
CA SER A 139 17.69 -14.50 -0.79
C SER A 139 18.35 -14.64 0.59
N VAL A 140 18.05 -13.69 1.48
CA VAL A 140 18.53 -13.67 2.87
C VAL A 140 17.47 -14.14 3.88
N MET A 141 16.26 -14.45 3.41
CA MET A 141 15.10 -14.82 4.23
C MET A 141 14.09 -15.60 3.39
N HIS A 142 13.33 -16.48 4.02
CA HIS A 142 12.22 -17.20 3.41
C HIS A 142 10.89 -16.44 3.52
N GLY A 143 9.98 -16.65 2.57
CA GLY A 143 8.63 -16.07 2.64
C GLY A 143 7.87 -16.44 3.92
N SER A 144 8.06 -17.67 4.42
CA SER A 144 7.48 -18.11 5.69
C SER A 144 7.99 -17.31 6.89
N GLU A 145 9.27 -16.94 6.91
CA GLU A 145 9.85 -16.11 7.98
C GLU A 145 9.25 -14.69 7.96
N VAL A 146 8.91 -14.16 6.79
CA VAL A 146 8.18 -12.89 6.67
C VAL A 146 6.78 -13.01 7.29
N VAL A 147 6.07 -14.12 7.03
CA VAL A 147 4.75 -14.38 7.63
C VAL A 147 4.85 -14.50 9.15
N GLU A 148 5.87 -15.18 9.67
CA GLU A 148 6.12 -15.25 11.12
C GLU A 148 6.35 -13.86 11.74
N LEU A 149 7.05 -12.97 11.04
CA LEU A 149 7.22 -11.58 11.48
C LEU A 149 5.90 -10.82 11.44
N GLN A 150 5.08 -10.99 10.40
CA GLN A 150 3.74 -10.38 10.32
C GLN A 150 2.85 -10.81 11.50
N ASP A 151 2.87 -12.09 11.85
CA ASP A 151 2.09 -12.66 12.96
C ASP A 151 2.60 -12.19 14.36
N ARG A 152 3.80 -11.61 14.42
CA ARG A 152 4.36 -10.99 15.63
C ARG A 152 3.97 -9.52 15.80
N VAL A 153 3.66 -8.79 14.72
CA VAL A 153 3.31 -7.36 14.76
C VAL A 153 2.19 -7.06 15.78
N PRO A 154 1.05 -7.78 15.81
CA PRO A 154 -0.03 -7.49 16.76
C PRO A 154 0.35 -7.71 18.23
N LYS A 155 1.45 -8.44 18.50
CA LYS A 155 1.94 -8.76 19.85
C LYS A 155 2.85 -7.67 20.42
N ILE A 156 3.25 -6.68 19.61
CA ILE A 156 4.07 -5.55 20.04
C ILE A 156 3.24 -4.67 20.98
N ARG A 157 3.77 -4.39 22.16
CA ARG A 157 3.05 -3.65 23.20
C ARG A 157 2.84 -2.19 22.77
N MET A 158 1.61 -1.72 22.90
CA MET A 158 1.26 -0.31 22.79
C MET A 158 0.63 0.13 24.10
N ASP A 159 1.28 1.07 24.78
CA ASP A 159 0.77 1.60 26.05
C ASP A 159 -0.48 2.45 25.83
N ALA A 160 -1.37 2.47 26.83
CA ALA A 160 -2.64 3.19 26.75
C ALA A 160 -2.45 4.68 26.40
N THR A 161 -1.38 5.31 26.87
CA THR A 161 -1.05 6.71 26.55
C THR A 161 -0.77 6.93 25.06
N LEU A 162 -0.22 5.94 24.36
CA LEU A 162 -0.01 6.00 22.90
C LEU A 162 -1.30 5.75 22.14
N VAL A 163 -2.19 4.90 22.67
CA VAL A 163 -3.53 4.71 22.10
C VAL A 163 -4.32 6.02 22.17
N GLU A 164 -4.32 6.69 23.33
CA GLU A 164 -4.94 8.01 23.49
C GLU A 164 -4.30 9.05 22.54
N TYR A 165 -2.97 9.06 22.41
CA TYR A 165 -2.30 9.94 21.44
C TYR A 165 -2.74 9.73 19.99
N ILE A 166 -2.92 8.47 19.56
CA ILE A 166 -3.49 8.16 18.24
C ILE A 166 -4.93 8.65 18.14
N LEU A 167 -5.74 8.46 19.18
CA LEU A 167 -7.12 8.94 19.22
C LEU A 167 -7.20 10.47 19.13
N ASP A 168 -6.35 11.19 19.87
CA ASP A 168 -6.27 12.66 19.84
C ASP A 168 -5.95 13.18 18.43
N LEU A 169 -4.95 12.58 17.76
CA LEU A 169 -4.59 12.92 16.37
C LEU A 169 -5.77 12.68 15.42
N VAL A 170 -6.43 11.54 15.56
CA VAL A 170 -7.54 11.13 14.69
C VAL A 170 -8.77 11.98 14.96
N GLU A 171 -9.10 12.28 16.21
CA GLU A 171 -10.21 13.14 16.60
C GLU A 171 -9.99 14.59 16.17
N SER A 172 -8.78 15.10 16.31
CA SER A 172 -8.39 16.42 15.78
C SER A 172 -8.62 16.49 14.27
N SER A 173 -8.26 15.46 13.51
CA SER A 173 -8.53 15.41 12.06
C SER A 173 -10.01 15.38 11.69
N ARG A 174 -10.89 14.87 12.56
CA ARG A 174 -12.35 14.82 12.33
C ARG A 174 -13.04 16.15 12.60
N HIS A 175 -12.45 16.96 13.48
CA HIS A 175 -12.97 18.27 13.87
C HIS A 175 -12.25 19.44 13.20
N ASP A 176 -11.19 19.20 12.42
CA ASP A 176 -10.47 20.23 11.68
C ASP A 176 -11.38 20.90 10.63
N GLU A 177 -11.49 22.22 10.69
CA GLU A 177 -12.37 22.99 9.82
C GLU A 177 -11.98 22.93 8.34
N GLN A 178 -10.75 22.53 8.01
CA GLN A 178 -10.24 22.40 6.65
C GLN A 178 -10.54 21.04 6.02
N LEU A 179 -11.07 20.07 6.79
CA LEU A 179 -11.38 18.72 6.30
C LEU A 179 -12.90 18.48 6.21
N HIS A 180 -13.36 17.92 5.09
CA HIS A 180 -14.71 17.35 4.96
C HIS A 180 -14.80 15.96 5.59
N LEU A 181 -13.70 15.21 5.54
CA LEU A 181 -13.60 13.87 6.08
C LEU A 181 -12.25 13.72 6.79
N GLY A 182 -12.29 13.45 8.09
CA GLY A 182 -11.12 13.10 8.89
C GLY A 182 -10.81 11.61 8.86
N VAL A 183 -9.81 11.19 9.63
CA VAL A 183 -9.33 9.80 9.64
C VAL A 183 -10.40 8.85 10.20
N SER A 184 -10.71 7.80 9.44
CA SER A 184 -11.68 6.77 9.83
C SER A 184 -11.15 5.86 10.95
N PRO A 185 -12.02 5.07 11.62
CA PRO A 185 -11.57 4.02 12.55
C PRO A 185 -10.61 3.01 11.90
N ARG A 186 -10.81 2.70 10.60
CA ARG A 186 -9.89 1.87 9.83
C ARG A 186 -8.51 2.51 9.69
N GLY A 187 -8.46 3.84 9.48
CA GLY A 187 -7.21 4.59 9.47
C GLY A 187 -6.46 4.55 10.79
N ALA A 188 -7.18 4.65 11.92
CA ALA A 188 -6.58 4.52 13.26
C ALA A 188 -5.99 3.12 13.51
N LEU A 189 -6.74 2.06 13.17
CA LEU A 189 -6.25 0.67 13.26
C LEU A 189 -5.00 0.44 12.41
N ALA A 190 -5.00 0.97 11.18
CA ALA A 190 -3.86 0.89 10.28
C ALA A 190 -2.64 1.64 10.82
N LEU A 191 -2.82 2.80 11.47
CA LEU A 191 -1.73 3.53 12.11
C LEU A 191 -1.14 2.76 13.28
N THR A 192 -1.99 2.14 14.10
CA THR A 192 -1.56 1.26 15.19
C THR A 192 -0.73 0.10 14.66
N GLN A 193 -1.25 -0.62 13.65
CA GLN A 193 -0.56 -1.77 13.05
C GLN A 193 0.77 -1.37 12.42
N ALA A 194 0.81 -0.24 11.69
CA ALA A 194 2.03 0.26 11.09
C ALA A 194 3.06 0.66 12.16
N SER A 195 2.61 1.29 13.26
CA SER A 195 3.50 1.70 14.36
C SER A 195 4.10 0.50 15.09
N GLN A 196 3.29 -0.54 15.32
CA GLN A 196 3.76 -1.83 15.85
C GLN A 196 4.77 -2.51 14.91
N ALA A 197 4.52 -2.47 13.59
CA ALA A 197 5.44 -3.00 12.60
C ALA A 197 6.77 -2.22 12.59
N SER A 198 6.73 -0.89 12.69
CA SER A 198 7.94 -0.06 12.83
C SER A 198 8.75 -0.43 14.06
N ALA A 199 8.11 -0.56 15.23
CA ALA A 199 8.79 -0.97 16.45
C ALA A 199 9.48 -2.33 16.31
N LEU A 200 8.78 -3.33 15.74
CA LEU A 200 9.34 -4.65 15.47
C LEU A 200 10.57 -4.58 14.53
N LEU A 201 10.49 -3.79 13.45
CA LEU A 201 11.59 -3.60 12.50
C LEU A 201 12.81 -2.91 13.13
N HIS A 202 12.59 -2.09 14.15
CA HIS A 202 13.64 -1.47 14.96
C HIS A 202 14.10 -2.36 16.13
N GLY A 203 13.67 -3.63 16.20
CA GLY A 203 14.07 -4.59 17.23
C GLY A 203 13.46 -4.35 18.61
N ARG A 204 12.40 -3.55 18.70
CA ARG A 204 11.68 -3.25 19.94
C ARG A 204 10.42 -4.09 20.06
N ASP A 205 10.05 -4.43 21.28
CA ASP A 205 8.79 -5.13 21.63
C ASP A 205 7.70 -4.17 22.15
N TYR A 206 7.96 -2.86 22.09
CA TYR A 206 7.01 -1.80 22.40
C TYR A 206 7.11 -0.63 21.41
N VAL A 207 5.97 0.02 21.20
CA VAL A 207 5.86 1.23 20.37
C VAL A 207 6.35 2.45 21.14
N ILE A 208 7.02 3.38 20.45
CA ILE A 208 7.36 4.72 20.97
C ILE A 208 6.62 5.80 20.16
N PRO A 209 6.48 7.03 20.67
CA PRO A 209 5.75 8.07 19.94
C PRO A 209 6.31 8.35 18.54
N ASP A 210 7.62 8.24 18.34
CA ASP A 210 8.24 8.46 17.03
C ASP A 210 7.76 7.47 15.96
N ASP A 211 7.41 6.24 16.32
CA ASP A 211 6.82 5.27 15.37
C ASP A 211 5.49 5.80 14.83
N VAL A 212 4.65 6.35 15.71
CA VAL A 212 3.35 6.93 15.35
C VAL A 212 3.55 8.16 14.48
N LYS A 213 4.46 9.07 14.89
CA LYS A 213 4.70 10.33 14.18
C LYS A 213 5.21 10.12 12.76
N GLN A 214 6.17 9.21 12.58
CA GLN A 214 6.75 8.93 11.26
C GLN A 214 5.73 8.32 10.29
N LEU A 215 4.77 7.57 10.82
CA LEU A 215 3.76 6.87 10.03
C LEU A 215 2.45 7.62 9.88
N PHE A 216 2.19 8.66 10.68
CA PHE A 216 0.93 9.40 10.64
C PHE A 216 0.59 9.91 9.24
N LEU A 217 1.52 10.62 8.59
CA LEU A 217 1.28 11.15 7.24
C LEU A 217 1.17 10.03 6.18
N PRO A 218 2.12 9.10 6.05
CA PRO A 218 2.03 8.00 5.08
C PRO A 218 0.77 7.13 5.21
N VAL A 219 0.23 6.99 6.42
CA VAL A 219 -0.94 6.17 6.71
C VAL A 219 -2.25 6.94 6.56
N CYS A 220 -2.29 8.23 6.89
CA CYS A 220 -3.54 8.98 7.03
C CYS A 220 -3.81 9.99 5.91
N ALA A 221 -2.78 10.51 5.22
CA ALA A 221 -2.95 11.62 4.28
C ALA A 221 -3.83 11.29 3.06
N HIS A 222 -3.90 10.02 2.66
CA HIS A 222 -4.78 9.54 1.59
C HIS A 222 -6.16 9.08 2.07
N ARG A 223 -6.46 9.21 3.37
CA ARG A 223 -7.72 8.80 4.00
C ARG A 223 -8.58 9.97 4.46
N VAL A 224 -8.16 11.20 4.14
CA VAL A 224 -8.85 12.44 4.51
C VAL A 224 -9.16 13.27 3.27
N VAL A 225 -10.16 14.15 3.39
CA VAL A 225 -10.68 14.97 2.28
C VAL A 225 -10.68 16.43 2.69
N SER A 226 -10.01 17.28 1.91
CA SER A 226 -9.94 18.73 2.15
C SER A 226 -11.20 19.45 1.66
N LYS A 227 -11.61 20.52 2.35
CA LYS A 227 -12.68 21.45 1.94
C LYS A 227 -12.28 22.39 0.82
N SER A 228 -10.99 22.61 0.63
CA SER A 228 -10.48 23.39 -0.50
C SER A 228 -10.56 22.53 -1.77
N TYR A 229 -11.79 22.30 -2.25
CA TYR A 229 -12.16 21.45 -3.39
C TYR A 229 -11.72 22.00 -4.76
N LEU A 230 -10.93 23.08 -4.81
CA LEU A 230 -10.63 23.77 -6.07
C LEU A 230 -9.63 23.02 -6.96
N SER A 231 -9.07 21.90 -6.52
CA SER A 231 -8.47 20.89 -7.41
C SER A 231 -8.40 19.54 -6.69
N ASN A 232 -9.06 18.56 -7.28
CA ASN A 232 -9.05 17.14 -6.95
C ASN A 232 -7.78 16.67 -6.22
N GLY A 233 -7.94 16.31 -4.93
CA GLY A 233 -6.99 15.47 -4.21
C GLY A 233 -5.55 15.94 -4.21
N ASP A 234 -5.28 17.23 -3.92
CA ASP A 234 -3.91 17.66 -3.63
C ASP A 234 -3.45 16.97 -2.34
N ALA A 235 -2.79 15.81 -2.51
CA ALA A 235 -2.20 15.04 -1.44
C ALA A 235 -1.23 15.88 -0.60
N ASN A 236 -0.68 16.96 -1.16
CA ASN A 236 0.17 17.90 -0.43
C ASN A 236 -0.67 18.78 0.51
N ALA A 237 -1.89 19.18 0.10
CA ALA A 237 -2.77 19.95 0.95
C ALA A 237 -3.24 19.13 2.16
N THR A 238 -3.70 17.88 1.95
CA THR A 238 -4.09 17.00 3.06
C THR A 238 -2.90 16.66 3.96
N ALA A 239 -1.73 16.38 3.38
CA ALA A 239 -0.51 16.16 4.15
C ALA A 239 -0.12 17.37 5.02
N ARG A 240 -0.25 18.61 4.50
CA ARG A 240 0.01 19.83 5.27
C ARG A 240 -0.96 20.01 6.43
N ILE A 241 -2.26 19.76 6.22
CA ILE A 241 -3.26 19.84 7.29
C ILE A 241 -2.93 18.81 8.38
N LEU A 242 -2.65 17.56 8.01
CA LEU A 242 -2.27 16.53 8.97
C LEU A 242 -0.93 16.81 9.66
N GLN A 243 0.04 17.43 8.97
CA GLN A 243 1.29 17.85 9.58
C GLN A 243 1.03 18.89 10.69
N ASN A 244 0.17 19.86 10.44
CA ASN A 244 -0.20 20.86 11.45
C ASN A 244 -0.86 20.22 12.68
N ILE A 245 -1.76 19.25 12.46
CA ILE A 245 -2.36 18.47 13.55
C ILE A 245 -1.28 17.73 14.34
N LEU A 246 -0.36 17.05 13.66
CA LEU A 246 0.74 16.31 14.28
C LEU A 246 1.64 17.20 15.15
N ASP A 247 1.87 18.44 14.73
CA ASP A 247 2.72 19.40 15.42
C ASP A 247 2.00 20.07 16.62
N GLN A 248 0.67 20.09 16.63
CA GLN A 248 -0.14 20.69 17.70
C GLN A 248 -0.46 19.74 18.84
N ILE A 249 -0.68 18.45 18.54
CA ILE A 249 -1.05 17.47 19.57
C ILE A 249 0.21 17.11 20.39
N PRO A 250 0.17 17.29 21.73
CA PRO A 250 1.32 17.03 22.58
C PRO A 250 1.67 15.54 22.57
N VAL A 251 2.96 15.26 22.44
CA VAL A 251 3.48 13.89 22.51
C VAL A 251 3.42 13.42 23.98
N PRO A 252 2.89 12.21 24.26
CA PRO A 252 2.89 11.67 25.61
C PRO A 252 4.33 11.50 26.14
N ARG A 253 4.51 11.72 27.45
CA ARG A 253 5.79 11.59 28.14
C ARG A 253 6.04 10.17 28.64
#